data_AF-A0A172Y7T7-F1
#
_entry.id   AF-A0A172Y7T7-F1
#
_cell.length_a   1.000
_cell.length_b   1.000
_cell.length_c   1.000
_cell.angle_alpha   90.00
_cell.angle_beta   90.00
_cell.angle_gamma   90.00
#
_symmetry.space_group_name_H-M   'P 1'
#
loop_
_entity.id
_entity.type
_entity.pdbx_description
1 polymer ?
#
loop_
_entity_poly.entity_id
_entity_poly.type
_entity_poly.pdbx_seq_one_letter_code
_entity_poly.pdbx_strand_id
1 'polypeptide(L)'
;MIRYALSCDQDHGFEAWFGSSSDYDDQAARGLVECPFCGSTAVRKQVMAPAVSGTKKTAPSTDALKPEALKQMQSMMMQAAQQVRAHVEQNFDYVGDAFAREARDIHEGRSEKREIYGEATPAEVKKLRDDGVPCAPLPSLPPDPKKAN
;
A
#
# COMPACT_ATOMS: atom_id res chain seq x y z
N MET A 1 -10.10 -12.25 -31.42
CA MET A 1 -10.09 -12.14 -29.95
C MET A 1 -10.92 -10.94 -29.53
N ILE A 2 -11.93 -11.15 -28.69
CA ILE A 2 -12.89 -10.15 -28.20
C ILE A 2 -12.84 -10.15 -26.67
N ARG A 3 -12.78 -8.96 -26.07
CA ARG A 3 -12.82 -8.79 -24.61
C ARG A 3 -14.27 -8.57 -24.16
N TYR A 4 -14.75 -9.39 -23.24
CA TYR A 4 -16.04 -9.19 -22.59
C TYR A 4 -15.84 -8.83 -21.11
N ALA A 5 -16.63 -7.87 -20.64
CA ALA A 5 -16.87 -7.65 -19.23
C ALA A 5 -17.97 -8.62 -18.77
N LEU A 6 -17.68 -9.39 -17.72
CA LEU A 6 -18.50 -10.48 -17.21
C LEU A 6 -18.81 -10.26 -15.73
N SER A 7 -19.93 -10.79 -15.25
CA SER A 7 -20.23 -10.87 -13.82
C SER A 7 -20.87 -12.20 -13.45
N CYS A 8 -20.59 -12.69 -12.24
CA CYS A 8 -21.26 -13.88 -11.71
C CYS A 8 -22.55 -13.54 -10.95
N ASP A 9 -23.27 -14.56 -10.49
CA ASP A 9 -24.45 -14.47 -9.62
C ASP A 9 -24.19 -13.78 -8.26
N GLN A 10 -22.93 -13.76 -7.80
CA GLN A 10 -22.48 -13.04 -6.60
C GLN A 10 -21.98 -11.61 -6.90
N ASP A 11 -22.23 -11.10 -8.11
CA ASP A 11 -21.90 -9.75 -8.56
C ASP A 11 -20.40 -9.38 -8.59
N HIS A 12 -19.51 -10.37 -8.59
CA HIS A 12 -18.09 -10.13 -8.88
C HIS A 12 -17.90 -9.82 -10.37
N GLY A 13 -17.36 -8.63 -10.67
CA GLY A 13 -17.00 -8.22 -12.02
C GLY A 13 -15.60 -8.66 -12.42
N PHE A 14 -15.45 -9.18 -13.64
CA PHE A 14 -14.15 -9.54 -14.22
C PHE A 14 -14.17 -9.44 -15.75
N GLU A 15 -13.00 -9.56 -16.38
CA GLU A 15 -12.86 -9.52 -17.83
C GLU A 15 -12.25 -10.83 -18.35
N ALA A 16 -12.72 -11.27 -19.52
CA ALA A 16 -12.18 -12.45 -20.19
C ALA A 16 -12.10 -12.23 -21.71
N TRP A 17 -11.13 -12.91 -22.34
CA TRP A 17 -10.88 -12.86 -23.77
C TRP A 17 -11.38 -14.13 -24.45
N PHE A 18 -12.15 -13.97 -25.52
CA PHE A 18 -12.70 -15.07 -26.30
C PHE A 18 -12.23 -14.97 -27.75
N GLY A 19 -12.12 -16.08 -28.47
CA GLY A 19 -11.66 -16.08 -29.87
C GLY A 19 -12.63 -15.34 -30.79
N SER A 20 -13.93 -15.57 -30.58
CA SER A 20 -15.06 -15.01 -31.31
C SER A 20 -16.17 -14.50 -30.38
N SER A 21 -17.24 -13.91 -30.94
CA SER A 21 -18.39 -13.43 -30.18
C SER A 21 -19.32 -14.55 -29.69
N SER A 22 -19.34 -15.69 -30.40
CA SER A 22 -20.12 -16.88 -30.05
C SER A 22 -19.38 -17.79 -29.06
N ASP A 23 -18.05 -17.71 -29.00
CA ASP A 23 -17.24 -18.56 -28.11
C ASP A 23 -17.64 -18.44 -26.64
N TYR A 24 -18.02 -17.25 -26.18
CA TYR A 24 -18.56 -17.08 -24.83
C TYR A 24 -19.84 -17.89 -24.65
N ASP A 25 -20.78 -17.78 -25.59
CA ASP A 25 -22.12 -18.37 -25.44
C ASP A 25 -22.00 -19.90 -25.43
N ASP A 26 -21.13 -20.46 -26.28
CA ASP A 26 -20.80 -21.88 -26.32
C ASP A 26 -20.10 -22.37 -25.05
N GLN A 27 -19.11 -21.62 -24.53
CA GLN A 27 -18.37 -22.00 -23.32
C GLN A 27 -19.25 -21.87 -22.06
N ALA A 28 -20.07 -20.82 -21.97
CA ALA A 28 -20.97 -20.60 -20.85
C ALA A 28 -22.09 -21.67 -20.82
N ALA A 29 -22.65 -22.04 -21.98
CA ALA A 29 -23.63 -23.12 -22.08
C ALA A 29 -23.07 -24.48 -21.63
N ARG A 30 -21.75 -24.66 -21.76
CA ARG A 30 -21.02 -25.86 -21.30
C ARG A 30 -20.50 -25.75 -19.86
N GLY A 31 -20.76 -24.63 -19.18
CA GLY A 31 -20.29 -24.38 -17.81
C GLY A 31 -18.77 -24.23 -17.69
N LEU A 32 -18.07 -23.87 -18.76
CA LEU A 32 -16.61 -23.73 -18.80
C LEU A 32 -16.11 -22.34 -18.42
N VAL A 33 -17.03 -21.41 -18.16
CA VAL A 33 -16.71 -20.04 -17.76
C VAL A 33 -16.96 -19.91 -16.26
N GLU A 34 -15.87 -19.79 -15.50
CA GLU A 34 -15.92 -19.71 -14.04
C GLU A 34 -15.53 -18.31 -13.54
N CYS A 35 -16.17 -17.91 -12.44
CA CYS A 35 -15.77 -16.72 -11.71
C CYS A 35 -14.42 -16.96 -11.00
N PRO A 36 -13.38 -16.15 -11.25
CA PRO A 36 -12.07 -16.35 -10.62
C PRO A 36 -12.06 -16.04 -9.12
N PHE A 37 -13.13 -15.45 -8.58
CA PHE A 37 -13.24 -15.07 -7.17
C PHE A 37 -13.99 -16.10 -6.32
N CYS A 38 -14.99 -16.77 -6.89
CA CYS A 38 -15.86 -17.69 -6.14
C CYS A 38 -16.09 -19.06 -6.80
N GLY A 39 -15.57 -19.28 -8.02
CA GLY A 39 -15.74 -20.54 -8.75
C GLY A 39 -17.14 -20.77 -9.33
N SER A 40 -18.05 -19.80 -9.22
CA SER A 40 -19.39 -19.93 -9.81
C SER A 40 -19.32 -19.97 -11.33
N THR A 41 -20.05 -20.92 -11.93
CA THR A 41 -20.24 -21.04 -13.39
C THR A 41 -21.43 -20.22 -13.90
N ALA A 42 -22.20 -19.60 -13.01
CA ALA A 42 -23.31 -18.72 -13.35
C ALA A 42 -22.80 -17.32 -13.76
N VAL A 43 -22.11 -17.26 -14.90
CA VAL A 43 -21.50 -16.04 -15.45
C VAL A 43 -22.38 -15.46 -16.55
N ARG A 44 -22.57 -14.14 -16.55
CA ARG A 44 -23.33 -13.38 -17.57
C ARG A 44 -22.47 -12.28 -18.20
N LYS A 45 -22.69 -11.99 -19.49
CA LYS A 45 -22.15 -10.77 -20.13
C LYS A 45 -22.73 -9.55 -19.41
N GLN A 46 -21.88 -8.61 -18.99
CA GLN A 46 -22.37 -7.33 -18.52
C GLN A 46 -22.92 -6.52 -19.70
N VAL A 47 -24.05 -5.84 -19.49
CA VAL A 47 -24.59 -4.92 -20.50
C VAL A 47 -23.59 -3.78 -20.67
N MET A 48 -23.03 -3.67 -21.87
CA MET A 48 -22.20 -2.53 -22.25
C MET A 48 -23.09 -1.29 -22.28
N ALA A 49 -23.14 -0.54 -21.19
CA ALA A 49 -23.75 0.78 -21.21
C ALA A 49 -22.82 1.70 -22.02
N PRO A 50 -23.30 2.35 -23.10
CA PRO A 50 -22.52 3.41 -23.73
C PRO A 50 -22.21 4.46 -22.68
N ALA A 51 -20.98 4.97 -22.68
CA ALA A 51 -20.56 6.05 -21.79
C ALA A 51 -21.32 7.34 -22.17
N VAL A 52 -22.58 7.45 -21.74
CA VAL A 52 -23.31 8.69 -21.75
C VAL A 52 -22.73 9.56 -20.63
N SER A 53 -21.89 10.51 -21.04
CA SER A 53 -21.46 11.64 -20.22
C SER A 53 -22.66 12.52 -19.90
N GLY A 54 -23.54 12.05 -19.03
CA GLY A 54 -24.82 12.70 -18.75
C GLY A 54 -25.51 12.09 -17.54
N THR A 55 -25.49 12.84 -16.44
CA THR A 55 -26.29 12.65 -15.22
C THR A 55 -25.95 11.42 -14.36
N LYS A 56 -25.00 11.64 -13.45
CA LYS A 56 -25.01 11.20 -12.04
C LYS A 56 -25.82 9.92 -11.74
N LYS A 57 -25.27 8.76 -12.09
CA LYS A 57 -25.57 7.49 -11.42
C LYS A 57 -24.28 6.95 -10.83
N THR A 58 -24.27 6.89 -9.50
CA THR A 58 -23.35 6.14 -8.65
C THR A 58 -23.31 4.68 -9.12
N ALA A 59 -22.33 4.35 -9.95
CA ALA A 59 -21.74 3.01 -9.91
C ALA A 59 -20.71 3.02 -8.77
N PRO A 60 -20.54 1.94 -7.99
CA PRO A 60 -19.40 1.80 -7.10
C PRO A 60 -18.18 1.58 -8.00
N SER A 61 -17.61 2.68 -8.48
CA SER A 61 -16.28 2.67 -9.03
C SER A 61 -15.38 2.16 -7.92
N THR A 62 -14.58 1.13 -8.21
CA THR A 62 -13.39 0.81 -7.43
C THR A 62 -12.71 2.12 -7.05
N ASP A 63 -12.77 2.47 -5.75
CA ASP A 63 -12.50 3.80 -5.20
C ASP A 63 -11.09 4.25 -5.56
N ALA A 64 -10.93 4.87 -6.72
CA ALA A 64 -9.84 5.78 -6.98
C ALA A 64 -10.07 6.95 -6.02
N LEU A 65 -9.37 6.90 -4.87
CA LEU A 65 -9.43 7.91 -3.84
C LEU A 65 -9.34 9.29 -4.51
N LYS A 66 -10.35 10.14 -4.29
CA LYS A 66 -10.40 11.47 -4.90
C LYS A 66 -9.08 12.19 -4.66
N PRO A 67 -8.54 12.95 -5.62
CA PRO A 67 -7.26 13.67 -5.46
C PRO A 67 -7.16 14.51 -4.18
N GLU A 68 -8.29 15.06 -3.72
CA GLU A 68 -8.36 15.81 -2.46
C GLU A 68 -8.24 14.92 -1.21
N ALA A 69 -8.84 13.73 -1.23
CA ALA A 69 -8.71 12.75 -0.16
C ALA A 69 -7.26 12.22 -0.05
N LEU A 70 -6.58 12.01 -1.18
CA LEU A 70 -5.16 11.66 -1.19
C LEU A 70 -4.28 12.76 -0.58
N LYS A 71 -4.53 14.03 -0.94
CA LYS A 71 -3.81 15.17 -0.35
C LYS A 71 -4.02 15.27 1.15
N GLN A 72 -5.26 15.09 1.61
CA GLN A 72 -5.60 15.14 3.03
C GLN A 72 -4.95 13.98 3.81
N MET A 73 -4.94 12.78 3.23
CA MET A 73 -4.24 11.62 3.81
C MET A 73 -2.73 11.87 3.90
N GLN A 74 -2.13 12.42 2.85
CA GLN A 74 -0.71 12.78 2.82
C GLN A 74 -0.36 13.83 3.89
N SER A 75 -1.19 14.87 4.06
CA SER A 75 -0.97 15.88 5.10
C SER A 75 -1.06 15.29 6.51
N MET A 76 -2.04 14.40 6.75
CA MET A 76 -2.17 13.71 8.04
C MET A 76 -0.97 12.82 8.33
N MET A 77 -0.49 12.06 7.35
CA MET A 77 0.72 11.23 7.50
C MET A 77 1.96 12.08 7.80
N MET A 78 2.13 13.23 7.13
CA MET A 78 3.26 14.12 7.41
C MET A 78 3.19 14.71 8.83
N GLN A 79 2.01 15.12 9.29
CA GLN A 79 1.82 15.61 10.66
C GLN A 79 2.14 14.52 11.69
N ALA A 80 1.66 13.29 11.47
CA ALA A 80 1.96 12.17 12.34
C ALA A 80 3.48 11.85 12.37
N ALA A 81 4.14 11.87 11.21
CA ALA A 81 5.58 11.66 11.11
C ALA A 81 6.38 12.72 11.88
N GLN A 82 5.97 13.99 11.80
CA GLN A 82 6.57 15.09 12.56
C GLN A 82 6.38 14.90 14.07
N GLN A 83 5.19 14.48 14.50
CA GLN A 83 4.90 14.23 15.92
C GLN A 83 5.73 13.07 16.48
N VAL A 84 5.85 11.96 15.73
CA VAL A 84 6.71 10.82 16.12
C VAL A 84 8.15 11.29 16.30
N ARG A 85 8.67 12.06 15.34
CA ARG A 85 10.04 12.56 15.41
C ARG A 85 10.25 13.51 16.59
N ALA A 86 9.35 14.47 16.80
CA ALA A 86 9.42 15.39 17.92
C ALA A 86 9.34 14.66 19.27
N HIS A 87 8.52 13.60 19.36
CA HIS A 87 8.44 12.78 20.56
C HIS A 87 9.78 12.08 20.85
N VAL A 88 10.41 11.47 19.85
CA VAL A 88 11.73 10.84 20.02
C VAL A 88 12.78 11.86 20.42
N GLU A 89 12.86 13.00 19.71
CA GLU A 89 13.86 14.05 20.00
C GLU A 89 13.71 14.68 21.40
N GLN A 90 12.50 14.67 21.97
CA GLN A 90 12.24 15.24 23.30
C GLN A 90 12.39 14.25 24.46
N ASN A 91 12.19 12.96 24.21
CA ASN A 91 12.11 11.95 25.27
C ASN A 91 13.30 10.99 25.27
N PHE A 92 14.03 10.85 24.17
CA PHE A 92 15.06 9.82 24.01
C PHE A 92 16.45 10.49 23.96
N ASP A 93 17.48 9.71 24.29
CA ASP A 93 18.84 10.23 24.32
C ASP A 93 19.49 10.22 22.94
N TYR A 94 19.97 11.38 22.50
CA TYR A 94 20.71 11.49 21.25
C TYR A 94 22.14 11.00 21.42
N VAL A 95 22.50 9.95 20.69
CA VAL A 95 23.84 9.33 20.75
C VAL A 95 24.69 9.55 19.49
N GLY A 96 24.19 10.33 18.52
CA GLY A 96 24.93 10.65 17.29
C GLY A 96 25.38 9.40 16.53
N ASP A 97 26.61 9.41 16.02
CA ASP A 97 27.23 8.31 15.26
C ASP A 97 27.54 7.06 16.11
N ALA A 98 27.47 7.15 17.43
CA ALA A 98 27.65 6.01 18.34
C ALA A 98 26.42 5.08 18.42
N PHE A 99 25.32 5.40 17.74
CA PHE A 99 24.06 4.66 17.81
C PHE A 99 24.23 3.14 17.65
N ALA A 100 25.00 2.70 16.65
CA ALA A 100 25.16 1.27 16.39
C ALA A 100 25.95 0.53 17.48
N ARG A 101 26.81 1.23 18.22
CA ARG A 101 27.52 0.65 19.36
C ARG A 101 26.62 0.61 20.59
N GLU A 102 26.01 1.75 20.93
CA GLU A 102 25.13 1.88 22.09
C GLU A 102 23.92 0.94 22.00
N ALA A 103 23.30 0.80 20.82
CA ALA A 103 22.17 -0.10 20.61
C ALA A 103 22.53 -1.57 20.89
N ARG A 104 23.74 -2.00 20.50
CA ARG A 104 24.24 -3.35 20.84
C ARG A 104 24.50 -3.49 22.33
N ASP A 105 25.17 -2.52 22.93
CA ASP A 105 25.52 -2.57 24.34
C ASP A 105 24.25 -2.61 25.23
N ILE A 106 23.19 -1.90 24.85
CA ILE A 106 21.88 -1.97 25.51
C ILE A 106 21.20 -3.33 25.29
N HIS A 107 21.23 -3.85 24.06
CA HIS A 107 20.63 -5.14 23.71
C HIS A 107 21.26 -6.31 24.48
N GLU A 108 22.59 -6.29 24.63
CA GLU A 108 23.38 -7.31 25.33
C GLU A 108 23.46 -7.09 26.86
N GLY A 109 22.90 -5.98 27.37
CA GLY A 109 22.93 -5.66 28.80
C GLY A 109 24.29 -5.17 29.33
N ARG A 110 25.16 -4.68 28.45
CA ARG A 110 26.45 -4.05 28.79
C ARG A 110 26.34 -2.56 29.14
N SER A 111 25.20 -1.94 28.85
CA SER A 111 24.89 -0.54 29.20
C SER A 111 23.50 -0.44 29.84
N GLU A 112 23.19 0.73 30.41
CA GLU A 112 21.89 1.02 31.02
C GLU A 112 20.77 0.96 29.99
N LYS A 113 19.64 0.33 30.35
CA LYS A 113 18.45 0.29 29.49
C LYS A 113 17.79 1.66 29.46
N ARG A 114 17.84 2.31 28.29
CA ARG A 114 17.22 3.59 28.00
C ARG A 114 16.89 3.69 26.51
N GLU A 115 15.97 4.57 26.15
CA GLU A 115 15.64 4.85 24.77
C GLU A 115 16.70 5.76 24.13
N ILE A 116 17.23 5.36 22.97
CA ILE A 116 18.26 6.11 22.26
C ILE A 116 17.85 6.37 20.81
N TYR A 117 18.35 7.46 20.23
CA TYR A 117 18.27 7.73 18.81
C TYR A 117 19.58 8.34 18.31
N GLY A 118 19.88 8.17 17.03
CA GLY A 118 21.15 8.63 16.48
C GLY A 118 21.29 8.36 14.99
N GLU A 119 22.53 8.42 14.54
CA GLU A 119 22.94 8.25 13.15
C GLU A 119 23.60 6.88 12.99
N ALA A 120 23.28 6.20 11.89
CA ALA A 120 23.93 4.96 11.52
C ALA A 120 23.98 4.84 10.00
N THR A 121 25.10 4.34 9.50
CA THR A 121 25.26 4.04 8.08
C THR A 121 24.38 2.84 7.67
N PRO A 122 24.03 2.69 6.39
CA PRO A 122 23.28 1.52 5.91
C PRO A 122 23.97 0.18 6.24
N ALA A 123 25.32 0.17 6.24
CA ALA A 123 26.10 -1.02 6.60
C ALA A 123 25.95 -1.37 8.10
N GLU A 124 25.92 -0.38 8.98
CA GLU A 124 25.73 -0.59 10.41
C GLU A 124 24.30 -1.04 10.74
N VAL A 125 23.29 -0.41 10.13
CA VAL A 125 21.87 -0.82 10.28
C VAL A 125 21.68 -2.28 9.85
N LYS A 126 22.31 -2.68 8.75
CA LYS A 126 22.27 -4.08 8.30
C LYS A 126 22.84 -5.02 9.37
N LYS A 127 24.03 -4.70 9.91
CA LYS A 127 24.65 -5.50 10.97
C LYS A 127 23.78 -5.55 12.24
N LEU A 128 23.21 -4.42 12.67
CA LEU A 128 22.30 -4.38 13.82
C LEU A 128 21.12 -5.35 13.65
N ARG A 129 20.52 -5.37 12.45
CA ARG A 129 19.44 -6.31 12.13
C ARG A 129 19.91 -7.76 12.12
N ASP A 130 21.07 -8.04 11.54
CA ASP A 130 21.66 -9.38 11.47
C ASP A 130 22.02 -9.89 12.89
N ASP A 131 22.43 -8.97 13.79
CA ASP A 131 22.72 -9.21 15.21
C ASP A 131 21.43 -9.33 16.07
N GLY A 132 20.24 -9.11 15.48
CA GLY A 132 18.95 -9.17 16.20
C GLY A 132 18.62 -7.94 17.04
N VAL A 133 19.37 -6.85 16.91
CA VAL A 133 19.14 -5.59 17.62
C VAL A 133 17.93 -4.86 17.02
N PRO A 134 16.86 -4.61 17.80
CA PRO A 134 15.67 -3.93 17.28
C PRO A 134 15.95 -2.44 17.06
N CYS A 135 15.99 -2.00 15.81
CA CYS A 135 16.11 -0.59 15.44
C CYS A 135 15.20 -0.26 14.25
N ALA A 136 14.68 0.97 14.20
CA ALA A 136 13.85 1.48 13.11
C ALA A 136 14.32 2.87 12.67
N PRO A 137 14.24 3.21 11.37
CA PRO A 137 14.57 4.54 10.90
C PRO A 137 13.52 5.57 11.37
N LEU A 138 13.97 6.75 11.79
CA LEU A 138 13.07 7.86 12.04
C LEU A 138 12.45 8.36 10.73
N PRO A 139 11.17 8.78 10.74
CA PRO A 139 10.55 9.38 9.57
C PRO A 139 11.38 10.55 9.01
N SER A 140 11.63 10.51 7.70
CA SER A 140 12.32 11.62 7.02
C SER A 140 11.43 12.85 7.02
N LEU A 141 12.04 14.02 7.23
CA LEU A 141 11.35 15.28 7.02
C LEU A 141 11.13 15.45 5.52
N PRO A 142 9.96 15.95 5.08
CA PRO A 142 9.76 16.31 3.69
C PRO A 142 10.81 17.34 3.27
N PRO A 143 11.24 17.32 1.99
CA PRO A 143 12.22 18.27 1.49
C PRO A 143 11.72 19.70 1.70
N ASP A 144 12.60 20.60 2.13
CA ASP A 144 12.29 22.02 2.31
C ASP A 144 11.91 22.61 0.94
N PRO A 145 10.69 23.17 0.77
CA PRO A 145 10.26 23.74 -0.51
C PRO A 145 11.19 24.87 -1.00
N LYS A 146 11.96 25.50 -0.11
CA LYS A 146 12.96 26.52 -0.48
C LYS A 146 14.23 25.94 -1.11
N LYS A 147 14.48 24.64 -0.95
CA LYS A 147 15.64 23.91 -1.51
C LYS A 147 15.28 23.03 -2.71
N ALA A 148 14.02 23.08 -3.16
CA ALA A 148 13.50 22.26 -4.25
C ALA A 148 13.55 22.94 -5.64
N ASN A 149 14.22 24.09 -5.76
CA ASN A 149 14.44 24.83 -7.01
C ASN A 149 15.93 25.03 -7.28
#